data_AF-A0A540MK06-F1
#
_entry.id   AF-A0A540MK06-F1
#
_cell.length_a   1.000
_cell.length_b   1.000
_cell.length_c   1.000
_cell.angle_alpha   90.00
_cell.angle_beta   90.00
_cell.angle_gamma   90.00
#
_symmetry.space_group_name_H-M   'P 1'
#
loop_
_entity.id
_entity.type
_entity.pdbx_description
1 polymer ?
#
loop_
_entity_poly.entity_id
_entity_poly.type
_entity_poly.pdbx_seq_one_letter_code
_entity_poly.pdbx_strand_id
1 'polypeptide(L)'
;MENQQQVAGELVTKSFTWTIENVSKLKTQKLYSEVFLVGDWKWRILVFPKGNNVKQLSLYLEVVDASDLPFLWTRYAQFSLTVVNQRSSNMSITKGIFSIVHLG
;
A
#
# COMPACT_ATOMS: atom_id res chain seq x y z
N MET A 1 8.55 41.94 3.58
CA MET A 1 7.70 41.21 2.62
C MET A 1 8.43 39.91 2.33
N GLU A 2 8.18 38.88 3.13
CA GLU A 2 8.75 37.57 2.90
C GLU A 2 8.05 36.93 1.71
N ASN A 3 8.83 36.64 0.68
CA ASN A 3 8.42 35.83 -0.46
C ASN A 3 8.13 34.42 0.05
N GLN A 4 6.85 34.14 0.32
CA GLN A 4 6.38 32.76 0.45
C GLN A 4 6.36 32.15 -0.96
N GLN A 5 7.52 31.65 -1.39
CA GLN A 5 7.56 30.64 -2.43
C GLN A 5 6.84 29.42 -1.85
N GLN A 6 5.60 29.23 -2.28
CA GLN A 6 4.87 27.99 -2.09
C GLN A 6 5.67 26.91 -2.82
N VAL A 7 6.50 26.17 -2.07
CA VAL A 7 7.24 25.02 -2.59
C VAL A 7 6.18 24.04 -3.06
N ALA A 8 6.08 23.84 -4.38
CA ALA A 8 5.25 22.80 -4.96
C ALA A 8 5.62 21.50 -4.24
N GLY A 9 4.65 20.89 -3.53
CA GLY A 9 4.92 19.75 -2.65
C GLY A 9 5.70 18.68 -3.41
N GLU A 10 6.91 18.40 -2.93
CA GLU A 10 7.79 17.42 -3.56
C GLU A 10 7.05 16.07 -3.63
N LEU A 11 6.96 15.50 -4.84
CA LEU A 11 6.33 14.20 -5.03
C LEU A 11 7.26 13.13 -4.44
N VAL A 12 7.01 12.77 -3.18
CA VAL A 12 7.76 11.73 -2.49
C VAL A 12 7.35 10.37 -3.05
N THR A 13 8.27 9.73 -3.78
CA THR A 13 8.10 8.37 -4.29
C THR A 13 8.96 7.42 -3.47
N LYS A 14 8.37 6.28 -3.06
CA LYS A 14 9.09 5.25 -2.32
C LYS A 14 8.65 3.86 -2.74
N SER A 15 9.62 2.97 -2.87
CA SER A 15 9.36 1.53 -3.00
C SER A 15 9.54 0.86 -1.64
N PHE A 16 8.60 0.01 -1.27
CA PHE A 16 8.65 -0.80 -0.07
C PHE A 16 8.45 -2.26 -0.47
N THR A 17 9.23 -3.16 0.13
CA THR A 17 9.14 -4.60 -0.14
C THR A 17 8.97 -5.33 1.18
N TRP A 18 7.99 -6.22 1.21
CA TRP A 18 7.70 -7.06 2.36
C TRP A 18 7.77 -8.52 1.97
N THR A 19 8.62 -9.27 2.67
CA THR A 19 8.76 -10.71 2.52
C THR A 19 7.87 -11.41 3.55
N ILE A 20 6.96 -12.24 3.06
CA ILE A 20 6.14 -13.13 3.91
C ILE A 20 6.75 -14.52 3.84
N GLU A 21 7.26 -15.00 4.97
CA GLU A 21 7.81 -16.34 5.07
C GLU A 21 6.73 -17.39 5.27
N ASN A 22 7.00 -18.62 4.83
CA ASN A 22 6.15 -19.78 5.12
C ASN A 22 4.66 -19.58 4.75
N VAL A 23 4.36 -18.91 3.63
CA VAL A 23 3.00 -18.56 3.20
C VAL A 23 2.04 -19.75 3.22
N SER A 24 2.52 -20.94 2.83
CA SER A 24 1.73 -22.19 2.82
C SER A 24 1.30 -22.67 4.21
N LYS A 25 1.99 -22.26 5.28
CA LYS A 25 1.69 -22.63 6.67
C LYS A 25 0.81 -21.60 7.38
N LEU A 26 0.52 -20.47 6.75
CA LEU A 26 -0.29 -19.42 7.35
C LEU A 26 -1.73 -19.89 7.57
N LYS A 27 -2.18 -19.78 8.82
CA LYS A 27 -3.57 -20.03 9.21
C LYS A 27 -4.41 -18.76 9.31
N THR A 28 -3.76 -17.60 9.31
CA THR A 28 -4.42 -16.30 9.45
C THR A 28 -5.18 -15.91 8.19
N GLN A 29 -6.29 -15.20 8.37
CA GLN A 29 -7.11 -14.70 7.27
C GLN A 29 -6.45 -13.50 6.57
N LYS A 30 -5.79 -12.64 7.36
CA LYS A 30 -5.09 -11.44 6.88
C LYS A 30 -3.75 -11.24 7.60
N LEU A 31 -2.87 -10.50 6.96
CA LEU A 31 -1.57 -10.09 7.47
C LEU A 31 -1.32 -8.61 7.16
N TYR A 32 -0.53 -7.97 8.00
CA TYR A 32 -0.08 -6.60 7.83
C TYR A 32 1.44 -6.57 7.72
N SER A 33 1.96 -5.74 6.81
CA SER A 33 3.37 -5.40 6.78
C SER A 33 3.76 -4.51 7.96
N GLU A 34 5.06 -4.26 8.08
CA GLU A 34 5.55 -3.11 8.83
C GLU A 34 5.00 -1.80 8.24
N VAL A 35 4.98 -0.77 9.08
CA VAL A 35 4.56 0.58 8.68
C VAL A 35 5.72 1.28 7.98
N PHE A 36 5.45 1.94 6.86
CA PHE A 36 6.42 2.74 6.14
C PHE A 36 5.88 4.15 5.84
N LEU A 37 6.78 5.13 5.90
CA LEU A 37 6.47 6.53 5.63
C LEU A 37 6.67 6.89 4.16
N VAL A 38 5.68 7.57 3.56
CA VAL A 38 5.74 8.22 2.25
C VAL A 38 5.03 9.56 2.35
N GLY A 39 5.77 10.66 2.15
CA GLY A 39 5.34 11.98 2.63
C GLY A 39 5.12 11.94 4.14
N ASP A 40 4.06 12.61 4.61
CA ASP A 40 3.70 12.67 6.03
C ASP A 40 2.78 11.53 6.49
N TRP A 41 2.59 10.51 5.65
CA TRP A 41 1.59 9.46 5.88
C TRP A 41 2.25 8.13 6.21
N LYS A 42 1.66 7.46 7.20
CA LYS A 42 1.98 6.09 7.58
C LYS A 42 1.17 5.13 6.73
N TRP A 43 1.86 4.35 5.92
CA TRP A 43 1.27 3.34 5.05
C TRP A 43 1.61 1.94 5.53
N ARG A 44 0.78 0.96 5.16
CA ARG A 44 1.08 -0.46 5.29
C ARG A 44 0.43 -1.25 4.15
N ILE A 45 0.97 -2.43 3.88
CA ILE A 45 0.36 -3.40 2.98
C ILE A 45 -0.51 -4.35 3.81
N LEU A 46 -1.74 -4.56 3.37
CA LEU A 46 -2.67 -5.56 3.90
C LEU A 46 -2.83 -6.69 2.87
N VAL A 47 -2.54 -7.92 3.29
CA VAL A 47 -2.66 -9.11 2.45
C VAL A 47 -3.68 -10.08 3.01
N PHE A 48 -4.54 -10.61 2.15
CA PHE A 48 -5.37 -11.77 2.40
C PHE A 48 -4.85 -12.94 1.56
N PRO A 49 -4.03 -13.85 2.12
CA PRO A 49 -3.39 -14.93 1.36
C PRO A 49 -4.38 -15.84 0.63
N LYS A 50 -5.58 -16.01 1.18
CA LYS A 50 -6.67 -16.84 0.65
C LYS A 50 -7.79 -16.02 -0.01
N GLY A 51 -7.59 -14.71 -0.13
CA GLY A 51 -8.56 -13.77 -0.67
C GLY A 51 -9.51 -13.15 0.35
N ASN A 52 -10.15 -12.06 -0.08
CA ASN A 52 -11.15 -11.30 0.67
C ASN A 52 -12.48 -11.35 -0.08
N ASN A 53 -13.39 -12.24 0.31
CA ASN A 53 -14.63 -12.60 -0.43
C ASN A 53 -14.40 -13.18 -1.83
N VAL A 54 -13.17 -13.55 -2.16
CA VAL A 54 -12.74 -14.18 -3.40
C VAL A 54 -11.75 -15.29 -3.11
N LYS A 55 -11.40 -16.13 -4.11
CA LYS A 55 -10.46 -17.26 -3.93
C LYS A 55 -9.01 -16.92 -4.29
N GLN A 56 -8.78 -15.74 -4.87
CA GLN A 56 -7.46 -15.27 -5.29
C GLN A 56 -6.81 -14.45 -4.18
N LEU A 57 -5.47 -14.44 -4.15
CA LEU A 57 -4.69 -13.53 -3.31
C LEU A 57 -5.19 -12.09 -3.47
N SER A 58 -5.51 -11.43 -2.36
CA SER A 58 -5.92 -10.02 -2.36
C SER A 58 -4.87 -9.18 -1.62
N LEU A 59 -4.43 -8.09 -2.24
CA LEU A 59 -3.47 -7.14 -1.67
C LEU A 59 -4.05 -5.73 -1.71
N TYR A 60 -3.82 -4.97 -0.65
CA TYR A 60 -4.29 -3.60 -0.48
C TYR A 60 -3.17 -2.73 0.09
N LEU A 61 -3.23 -1.44 -0.23
CA LEU A 61 -2.44 -0.39 0.42
C LEU A 61 -3.38 0.37 1.37
N GLU A 62 -2.96 0.56 2.61
CA GLU A 62 -3.79 1.17 3.67
C GLU A 62 -3.02 2.28 4.38
N VAL A 63 -3.72 3.35 4.76
CA VAL A 63 -3.22 4.36 5.70
C VAL A 63 -3.47 3.85 7.12
N VAL A 64 -2.45 3.78 7.95
CA VAL A 64 -2.51 3.09 9.26
C VAL A 64 -3.56 3.70 10.19
N ASP A 65 -3.60 5.03 10.26
CA ASP A 65 -4.44 5.78 11.20
C ASP A 65 -5.76 6.23 10.51
N ALA A 66 -6.20 5.52 9.47
CA ALA A 66 -7.36 5.91 8.66
C ALA A 66 -8.67 5.97 9.47
N SER A 67 -8.82 5.15 10.52
CA SER A 67 -9.99 5.16 11.39
C SER A 67 -10.14 6.43 12.21
N ASP A 68 -9.04 7.15 12.42
CA ASP A 68 -9.00 8.34 13.27
C ASP A 68 -9.16 9.62 12.43
N LEU A 69 -9.25 9.49 11.11
CA LEU A 69 -9.44 10.60 10.18
C LEU A 69 -10.91 11.02 10.12
N PRO A 70 -11.18 12.30 9.81
CA PRO A 70 -12.55 12.78 9.61
C PRO A 70 -13.28 11.98 8.54
N PHE A 71 -14.60 11.86 8.69
CA PHE A 71 -15.49 11.31 7.67
C PHE A 71 -15.28 12.01 6.31
N LEU A 72 -15.25 11.24 5.23
CA LEU A 72 -14.98 11.64 3.85
C LEU A 72 -13.55 12.13 3.56
N TRP A 73 -12.59 11.84 4.44
CA TRP A 73 -11.21 12.16 4.17
C TRP A 73 -10.69 11.38 2.95
N THR A 74 -10.01 12.08 2.05
CA THR A 74 -9.49 11.50 0.80
C THR A 74 -8.03 11.89 0.61
N ARG A 75 -7.24 10.96 0.08
CA ARG A 75 -5.87 11.23 -0.35
C ARG A 75 -5.57 10.60 -1.69
N TYR A 76 -4.84 11.37 -2.49
CA TYR A 76 -4.32 10.93 -3.76
C TYR A 76 -2.98 10.22 -3.56
N ALA A 77 -2.90 8.98 -4.04
CA ALA A 77 -1.67 8.20 -4.09
C ALA A 77 -1.62 7.44 -5.41
N GLN A 78 -0.54 7.63 -6.15
CA GLN A 78 -0.24 6.80 -7.32
C GLN A 78 0.65 5.66 -6.85
N PHE A 79 0.17 4.43 -6.97
CA PHE A 79 0.93 3.25 -6.56
C PHE A 79 0.66 2.05 -7.47
N SER A 80 1.61 1.12 -7.42
CA SER A 80 1.48 -0.21 -7.99
C SER A 80 1.82 -1.23 -6.92
N LEU A 81 1.10 -2.35 -6.90
CA LEU A 81 1.40 -3.52 -6.08
C LEU A 81 1.99 -4.61 -6.96
N THR A 82 3.11 -5.18 -6.51
CA THR A 82 3.83 -6.24 -7.23
C THR A 82 3.94 -7.48 -6.36
N VAL A 83 3.52 -8.63 -6.92
CA VAL A 83 3.87 -9.94 -6.40
C VAL A 83 5.14 -10.40 -7.11
N VAL A 84 6.25 -10.39 -6.38
CA VAL A 84 7.57 -10.73 -6.93
C VAL A 84 7.70 -12.24 -7.10
N ASN A 85 8.03 -12.67 -8.31
CA ASN A 85 8.39 -14.06 -8.55
C ASN A 85 9.85 -14.28 -8.14
N GLN A 86 10.07 -15.12 -7.12
CA GLN A 86 11.39 -15.36 -6.53
C GLN A 86 12.37 -16.11 -7.44
N ARG A 87 11.88 -16.79 -8.49
CA ARG A 87 12.72 -17.54 -9.43
C ARG A 87 13.09 -16.73 -10.67
N SER A 88 12.21 -15.83 -11.09
CA SER A 88 12.38 -15.07 -12.32
C SER A 88 11.67 -13.73 -12.22
N SER A 89 12.42 -12.63 -12.15
CA SER A 89 11.89 -11.29 -11.94
C SER A 89 10.91 -10.86 -13.06
N ASN A 90 11.15 -11.27 -14.30
CA ASN A 90 10.29 -11.02 -15.46
C ASN A 90 8.90 -11.70 -15.38
N MET A 91 8.71 -12.66 -14.47
CA MET A 91 7.43 -13.32 -14.22
C MET A 91 6.68 -12.73 -13.01
N SER A 92 7.16 -11.61 -12.47
CA SER A 92 6.46 -10.88 -11.41
C SER A 92 5.18 -10.25 -11.94
N ILE A 93 4.13 -10.23 -11.12
CA ILE A 93 2.84 -9.67 -11.50
C ILE A 93 2.69 -8.31 -10.82
N THR A 94 2.52 -7.24 -11.61
CA THR A 94 2.30 -5.88 -11.13
C THR A 94 0.92 -5.38 -11.52
N LYS A 95 0.23 -4.69 -10.59
CA LYS A 95 -1.07 -4.05 -10.82
C LYS A 95 -1.09 -2.64 -10.23
N GLY A 96 -1.75 -1.70 -10.91
CA GLY A 96 -2.04 -0.33 -10.43
C GLY A 96 -1.27 0.74 -11.20
N ILE A 97 -1.95 1.84 -11.59
CA ILE A 97 -1.35 3.06 -12.18
C ILE A 97 -2.15 4.36 -11.86
N PHE A 98 -3.41 4.32 -11.37
CA PHE A 98 -4.07 5.47 -10.70
C PHE A 98 -5.03 4.95 -9.62
N SER A 99 -4.96 5.48 -8.39
CA SER A 99 -5.85 5.06 -7.31
C SER A 99 -6.25 6.26 -6.45
N ILE A 100 -7.55 6.55 -6.43
CA ILE A 100 -8.16 7.41 -5.42
C ILE A 100 -8.31 6.52 -4.19
N VAL A 101 -7.63 6.86 -3.09
CA VAL A 101 -7.87 6.17 -1.82
C VAL A 101 -9.11 6.83 -1.20
N HIS A 102 -10.25 6.17 -1.34
CA HIS A 102 -11.47 6.50 -0.63
C HIS A 102 -11.59 5.57 0.58
N LEU A 103 -11.59 6.14 1.79
CA LEU A 103 -11.76 5.39 3.02
C LEU A 103 -12.69 6.17 3.95
N GLY A 104 -13.97 5.74 3.99
CA GLY A 104 -14.97 6.18 4.98
C GLY A 104 -15.70 7.46 4.63
#